data_AF-A0AA97M337-F1
#
_entry.id   AF-A0AA97M337-F1
#
_cell.length_a   1.000
_cell.length_b   1.000
_cell.length_c   1.000
_cell.angle_alpha   90.00
_cell.angle_beta   90.00
_cell.angle_gamma   90.00
#
_symmetry.space_group_name_H-M   'P 1'
#
loop_
_entity.id
_entity.type
_entity.pdbx_description
1 polymer ?
#
loop_
_entity_poly.entity_id
_entity_poly.type
_entity_poly.pdbx_seq_one_letter_code
_entity_poly.pdbx_strand_id
1 'polypeptide(L)'
;MRGRIGPGGPTSDSVLLHQAIDLREEWLSRALSTLPADRSAAEVAITELYALVGRRPPRFLWVESPAAMLRVDPAARPESHPARPRFAHFDRPGGMPLASRLAAHMADLRHQLDRRIGARLARDVRDHTGRATAQRMLPHDALREEVPLRLLLEITVGDSLRHSVHDTVAASLRTALNARNEGPFGLLWTGQHETHWIARYDVWRRLGLIPVPADLGARLDLWATLEPVMSGPPVPSTRR
;
A
#
# COMPACT_ATOMS: atom_id res chain seq x y z
N MET A 1 -1.59 -16.56 51.39
CA MET A 1 -1.28 -17.59 50.37
C MET A 1 -2.54 -17.88 49.56
N ARG A 2 -2.62 -17.40 48.32
CA ARG A 2 -3.66 -17.80 47.35
C ARG A 2 -3.03 -17.95 45.98
N GLY A 3 -3.23 -19.13 45.40
CA GLY A 3 -3.39 -19.43 43.98
C GLY A 3 -2.26 -19.04 43.03
N ARG A 4 -1.39 -20.01 42.72
CA ARG A 4 -0.61 -20.05 41.48
C ARG A 4 -1.54 -19.86 40.26
N ILE A 5 -1.31 -18.83 39.46
CA ILE A 5 -1.80 -18.76 38.08
C ILE A 5 -0.90 -19.68 37.26
N GLY A 6 -1.50 -20.69 36.62
CA GLY A 6 -0.80 -21.61 35.70
C GLY A 6 -0.26 -20.89 34.46
N PRO A 7 0.62 -21.53 33.66
CA PRO A 7 1.28 -20.89 32.53
C PRO A 7 0.23 -20.48 31.49
N GLY A 8 0.11 -19.17 31.27
CA GLY A 8 -0.92 -18.56 30.45
C GLY A 8 -0.82 -18.98 28.99
N GLY A 9 -1.95 -19.38 28.41
CA GLY A 9 -2.11 -19.41 26.96
C GLY A 9 -1.85 -18.02 26.36
N PRO A 10 -1.62 -17.93 25.03
CA PRO A 10 -1.33 -16.66 24.40
C PRO A 10 -2.46 -15.65 24.70
N THR A 11 -2.09 -14.47 25.18
CA THR A 11 -3.05 -13.36 25.31
C THR A 11 -3.64 -13.04 23.94
N SER A 12 -4.89 -12.55 23.90
CA SER A 12 -5.54 -12.16 22.64
C SER A 12 -4.65 -11.26 21.77
N ASP A 13 -3.88 -10.37 22.40
CA ASP A 13 -2.97 -9.46 21.73
C ASP A 13 -1.76 -10.18 21.11
N SER A 14 -1.26 -11.23 21.77
CA SER A 14 -0.17 -12.06 21.20
C SER A 14 -0.62 -12.78 19.94
N VAL A 15 -1.86 -13.29 19.91
CA VAL A 15 -2.44 -13.92 18.72
C VAL A 15 -2.59 -12.90 17.58
N LEU A 16 -3.15 -11.73 17.86
CA LEU A 16 -3.33 -10.66 16.87
C LEU A 16 -1.99 -10.16 16.34
N LEU A 17 -0.95 -10.08 17.17
CA LEU A 17 0.39 -9.66 16.75
C LEU A 17 1.03 -10.69 15.81
N HIS A 18 0.92 -11.98 16.10
CA HIS A 18 1.40 -13.03 15.18
C HIS A 18 0.69 -12.94 13.83
N GLN A 19 -0.65 -12.86 13.84
CA GLN A 19 -1.43 -12.71 12.60
C GLN A 19 -1.03 -11.46 11.80
N ALA A 20 -0.72 -10.36 12.48
CA ALA A 20 -0.26 -9.14 11.81
C ALA A 20 1.10 -9.31 11.13
N ILE A 21 2.01 -10.06 11.75
CA ILE A 21 3.32 -10.40 11.18
C ILE A 21 3.11 -11.29 9.95
N ASP A 22 2.27 -12.32 10.03
CA ASP A 22 1.98 -13.20 8.89
C ASP A 22 1.39 -12.42 7.70
N LEU A 23 0.43 -11.53 7.98
CA LEU A 23 -0.15 -10.68 6.94
C LEU A 23 0.87 -9.68 6.37
N ARG A 24 1.79 -9.16 7.18
CA ARG A 24 2.88 -8.32 6.69
C ARG A 24 3.76 -9.10 5.71
N GLU A 25 4.16 -10.32 6.04
CA GLU A 25 4.97 -11.15 5.15
C GLU A 25 4.23 -11.49 3.85
N GLU A 26 2.93 -11.78 3.93
CA GLU A 26 2.06 -11.94 2.75
C GLU A 26 2.12 -10.69 1.85
N TRP A 27 1.91 -9.51 2.42
CA TRP A 27 1.92 -8.25 1.69
C TRP A 27 3.31 -7.87 1.16
N LEU A 28 4.37 -8.14 1.92
CA LEU A 28 5.74 -7.92 1.48
C LEU A 28 6.10 -8.83 0.31
N SER A 29 5.68 -10.09 0.35
CA SER A 29 5.89 -11.04 -0.75
C SER A 29 5.21 -10.58 -2.03
N ARG A 30 3.95 -10.10 -1.94
CA ARG A 30 3.25 -9.46 -3.07
C ARG A 30 4.00 -8.23 -3.58
N ALA A 31 4.44 -7.34 -2.69
CA ALA A 31 5.11 -6.08 -3.03
C ALA A 31 6.51 -6.27 -3.67
N LEU A 32 7.15 -7.41 -3.43
CA LEU A 32 8.47 -7.76 -4.00
C LEU A 32 8.38 -8.78 -5.13
N SER A 33 7.19 -9.27 -5.45
CA SER A 33 6.96 -10.24 -6.52
C SER A 33 7.34 -9.67 -7.89
N THR A 34 8.01 -10.48 -8.70
CA THR A 34 8.28 -10.18 -10.12
C THR A 34 7.42 -11.02 -11.06
N LEU A 35 6.40 -11.71 -10.51
CA LEU A 35 5.42 -12.42 -11.31
C LEU A 35 4.61 -11.42 -12.14
N PRO A 36 4.11 -11.84 -13.32
CA PRO A 36 3.20 -11.02 -14.10
C PRO A 36 1.98 -10.59 -13.28
N ALA A 37 1.55 -9.35 -13.45
CA ALA A 37 0.27 -8.88 -12.92
C ALA A 37 -0.89 -9.68 -13.55
N ASP A 38 -1.97 -9.87 -12.79
CA ASP A 38 -3.22 -10.33 -13.37
C ASP A 38 -3.78 -9.23 -14.26
N ARG A 39 -3.56 -9.37 -15.57
CA ARG A 39 -3.91 -8.34 -16.55
C ARG A 39 -5.42 -8.09 -16.57
N SER A 40 -6.23 -9.14 -16.49
CA SER A 40 -7.68 -9.00 -16.56
C SER A 40 -8.22 -8.29 -15.32
N ALA A 41 -7.76 -8.68 -14.13
CA ALA A 41 -8.16 -8.03 -12.89
C ALA A 41 -7.69 -6.57 -12.84
N ALA A 42 -6.46 -6.29 -13.28
CA ALA A 42 -5.94 -4.93 -13.35
C ALA A 42 -6.73 -4.04 -14.32
N GLU A 43 -7.11 -4.53 -15.50
CA GLU A 43 -7.90 -3.77 -16.47
C GLU A 43 -9.29 -3.42 -15.94
N VAL A 44 -9.95 -4.37 -15.26
CA VAL A 44 -11.23 -4.13 -14.58
C VAL A 44 -11.06 -3.08 -13.48
N ALA A 45 -10.08 -3.25 -12.58
CA ALA A 45 -9.85 -2.33 -11.48
C ALA A 45 -9.52 -0.91 -11.95
N ILE A 46 -8.66 -0.77 -12.96
CA ILE A 46 -8.31 0.54 -13.54
C ILE A 46 -9.53 1.17 -14.22
N THR A 47 -10.36 0.38 -14.90
CA THR A 47 -11.61 0.88 -15.51
C THR A 47 -12.56 1.44 -14.45
N GLU A 48 -12.73 0.74 -13.34
CA GLU A 48 -13.54 1.21 -12.21
C GLU A 48 -12.94 2.48 -11.56
N LEU A 49 -11.61 2.56 -11.40
CA LEU A 49 -10.95 3.77 -10.93
C LEU A 49 -11.20 4.97 -11.86
N TYR A 50 -11.26 4.75 -13.18
CA TYR A 50 -11.62 5.79 -14.16
C TYR A 50 -13.09 6.19 -14.05
N ALA A 51 -13.99 5.22 -13.81
CA ALA A 51 -15.41 5.50 -13.59
C ALA A 51 -15.63 6.37 -12.34
N LEU A 52 -14.88 6.12 -11.25
CA LEU A 52 -14.94 6.93 -10.02
C LEU A 52 -14.59 8.40 -10.24
N VAL A 53 -13.76 8.72 -11.24
CA VAL A 53 -13.44 10.10 -11.64
C VAL A 53 -14.29 10.60 -12.81
N GLY A 54 -15.37 9.90 -13.18
CA GLY A 54 -16.28 10.28 -14.26
C GLY A 54 -15.61 10.25 -15.63
N ARG A 55 -14.71 9.29 -15.87
CA ARG A 55 -14.04 9.09 -17.17
C ARG A 55 -14.48 7.78 -17.81
N ARG A 56 -14.34 7.73 -19.13
CA ARG A 56 -14.56 6.53 -19.93
C ARG A 56 -13.45 5.51 -19.65
N PRO A 57 -13.70 4.20 -19.85
CA PRO A 57 -12.67 3.17 -19.75
C PRO A 57 -11.42 3.54 -20.57
N PRO A 58 -10.21 3.35 -20.01
CA PRO A 58 -8.99 3.63 -20.74
C PRO A 58 -8.68 2.56 -21.79
N ARG A 59 -7.73 2.86 -22.66
CA ARG A 59 -7.05 1.86 -23.48
C ARG A 59 -5.85 1.34 -22.69
N PHE A 60 -5.59 0.04 -22.80
CA PHE A 60 -4.48 -0.61 -22.09
C PHE A 60 -3.31 -0.88 -23.03
N LEU A 61 -2.11 -0.59 -22.54
CA LEU A 61 -0.85 -0.94 -23.17
C LEU A 61 -0.01 -1.71 -22.14
N TRP A 62 0.18 -3.00 -22.37
CA TRP A 62 1.05 -3.84 -21.55
C TRP A 62 2.47 -3.80 -22.07
N VAL A 63 3.43 -3.65 -21.16
CA VAL A 63 4.86 -3.69 -21.46
C VAL A 63 5.55 -4.73 -20.59
N GLU A 64 6.66 -5.28 -21.09
CA GLU A 64 7.41 -6.35 -20.42
C GLU A 64 8.13 -5.89 -19.14
N SER A 65 8.35 -4.58 -18.97
CA SER A 65 8.95 -4.01 -17.76
C SER A 65 8.70 -2.51 -17.65
N PRO A 66 8.84 -1.91 -16.46
CA PRO A 66 8.81 -0.45 -16.30
C PRO A 66 9.81 0.27 -17.21
N ALA A 67 10.99 -0.32 -17.47
CA ALA A 67 11.98 0.26 -18.38
C ALA A 67 11.52 0.23 -19.85
N ALA A 68 10.71 -0.75 -20.26
CA ALA A 68 10.19 -0.83 -21.63
C ALA A 68 9.23 0.33 -21.95
N MET A 69 8.60 0.96 -20.95
CA MET A 69 7.82 2.19 -21.15
C MET A 69 8.63 3.33 -21.78
N LEU A 70 9.95 3.38 -21.54
CA LEU A 70 10.84 4.40 -22.12
C LEU A 70 10.92 4.33 -23.65
N ARG A 71 10.51 3.21 -24.25
CA ARG A 71 10.53 2.97 -25.70
C ARG A 71 9.16 3.18 -26.36
N VAL A 72 8.10 3.33 -25.57
CA VAL A 72 6.75 3.64 -26.08
C VAL A 72 6.78 5.04 -26.69
N ASP A 73 6.16 5.22 -27.85
CA ASP A 73 6.05 6.52 -28.53
C ASP A 73 5.56 7.61 -27.54
N PRO A 74 6.29 8.73 -27.38
CA PRO A 74 5.84 9.86 -26.57
C PRO A 74 4.41 10.33 -26.85
N ALA A 75 3.93 10.24 -28.09
CA ALA A 75 2.56 10.59 -28.47
C ALA A 75 1.51 9.58 -27.95
N ALA A 76 1.94 8.35 -27.66
CA ALA A 76 1.12 7.31 -27.03
C ALA A 76 1.25 7.27 -25.50
N ARG A 77 2.13 8.09 -24.90
CA ARG A 77 2.28 8.17 -23.44
C ARG A 77 1.16 9.04 -22.86
N PRO A 78 0.61 8.66 -21.69
CA PRO A 78 -0.26 9.55 -20.92
C PRO A 78 0.46 10.89 -20.69
N GLU A 79 -0.28 12.00 -20.82
CA GLU A 79 0.26 13.35 -20.59
C GLU A 79 1.01 13.41 -19.26
N SER A 80 2.33 13.43 -19.39
CA SER A 80 3.27 13.35 -18.27
C SER A 80 3.62 14.76 -17.83
N HIS A 81 2.61 15.53 -17.41
CA HIS A 81 2.86 16.81 -16.76
C HIS A 81 2.80 16.59 -15.25
N PRO A 82 3.94 16.49 -14.55
CA PRO A 82 3.96 16.72 -13.13
C PRO A 82 3.68 18.21 -12.95
N ALA A 83 2.40 18.59 -12.91
CA ALA A 83 2.05 19.72 -12.10
C ALA A 83 2.43 19.29 -10.68
N ARG A 84 3.64 19.69 -10.24
CA ARG A 84 3.87 19.88 -8.81
C ARG A 84 2.60 20.59 -8.32
N PRO A 85 1.87 20.08 -7.33
CA PRO A 85 0.84 20.86 -6.68
C PRO A 85 1.57 21.92 -5.83
N ARG A 86 2.31 22.82 -6.48
CA ARG A 86 2.46 24.16 -5.95
C ARG A 86 1.06 24.74 -6.08
N PHE A 87 0.49 25.08 -4.93
CA PHE A 87 -0.72 25.86 -4.70
C PHE A 87 -1.03 26.90 -5.79
N ALA A 88 -1.43 26.47 -7.00
CA ALA A 88 -1.54 27.33 -8.16
C ALA A 88 -2.65 26.80 -9.09
N HIS A 89 -3.81 27.41 -8.88
CA HIS A 89 -4.91 27.64 -9.82
C HIS A 89 -5.78 26.45 -10.24
N PHE A 90 -6.98 26.44 -9.65
CA PHE A 90 -8.16 25.70 -10.08
C PHE A 90 -8.77 26.19 -11.41
N ASP A 91 -8.22 27.25 -12.03
CA ASP A 91 -8.72 27.84 -13.27
C ASP A 91 -7.81 27.53 -14.46
N ARG A 92 -7.75 26.26 -14.87
CA ARG A 92 -7.29 25.92 -16.23
C ARG A 92 -8.50 25.72 -17.16
N PRO A 93 -8.53 26.35 -18.35
CA PRO A 93 -9.43 25.92 -19.41
C PRO A 93 -9.11 24.45 -19.74
N GLY A 94 -10.02 23.54 -19.43
CA GLY A 94 -9.83 22.07 -19.57
C GLY A 94 -9.93 21.27 -18.26
N GLY A 95 -9.99 21.93 -17.10
CA GLY A 95 -10.15 21.27 -15.80
C GLY A 95 -8.89 20.57 -15.29
N MET A 96 -9.03 19.82 -14.18
CA MET A 96 -7.92 19.10 -13.57
C MET A 96 -7.45 17.92 -14.46
N PRO A 97 -6.13 17.75 -14.71
CA PRO A 97 -5.59 16.60 -15.42
C PRO A 97 -6.06 15.28 -14.81
N LEU A 98 -6.32 14.27 -15.64
CA LEU A 98 -6.81 12.95 -15.19
C LEU A 98 -5.91 12.34 -14.11
N ALA A 99 -4.61 12.40 -14.36
CA ALA A 99 -3.55 12.07 -13.43
C ALA A 99 -3.80 12.69 -12.03
N SER A 100 -3.96 14.00 -11.98
CA SER A 100 -4.22 14.72 -10.72
C SER A 100 -5.55 14.34 -10.06
N ARG A 101 -6.60 14.03 -10.84
CA ARG A 101 -7.89 13.56 -10.28
C ARG A 101 -7.74 12.20 -9.62
N LEU A 102 -7.09 11.23 -10.26
CA LEU A 102 -6.83 9.91 -9.67
C LEU A 102 -5.96 10.03 -8.41
N ALA A 103 -4.92 10.87 -8.45
CA ALA A 103 -4.08 11.14 -7.29
C ALA A 103 -4.88 11.78 -6.12
N ALA A 104 -5.76 12.73 -6.42
CA ALA A 104 -6.64 13.34 -5.42
C ALA A 104 -7.61 12.32 -4.80
N HIS A 105 -8.20 11.43 -5.61
CA HIS A 105 -9.06 10.35 -5.11
C HIS A 105 -8.28 9.36 -4.23
N MET A 106 -7.05 8.98 -4.60
CA MET A 106 -6.19 8.16 -3.75
C MET A 106 -5.85 8.88 -2.43
N ALA A 107 -5.47 10.15 -2.50
CA ALA A 107 -5.11 10.95 -1.32
C ALA A 107 -6.29 11.11 -0.36
N ASP A 108 -7.51 11.33 -0.88
CA ASP A 108 -8.74 11.35 -0.09
C ASP A 108 -9.00 10.00 0.60
N LEU A 109 -8.92 8.89 -0.15
CA LEU A 109 -9.06 7.55 0.42
C LEU A 109 -8.06 7.31 1.56
N ARG A 110 -6.77 7.59 1.32
CA ARG A 110 -5.71 7.46 2.31
C ARG A 110 -6.01 8.32 3.53
N HIS A 111 -6.35 9.59 3.35
CA HIS A 111 -6.67 10.51 4.44
C HIS A 111 -7.84 10.02 5.30
N GLN A 112 -8.91 9.54 4.65
CA GLN A 112 -10.08 9.01 5.36
C GLN A 112 -9.76 7.76 6.17
N LEU A 113 -8.91 6.88 5.66
CA LEU A 113 -8.47 5.68 6.36
C LEU A 113 -7.46 6.02 7.48
N ASP A 114 -6.54 6.96 7.23
CA ASP A 114 -5.53 7.46 8.18
C ASP A 114 -6.21 8.04 9.42
N ARG A 115 -7.26 8.85 9.21
CA ARG A 115 -8.05 9.40 10.32
C ARG A 115 -8.65 8.33 11.20
N ARG A 116 -9.06 7.18 10.64
CA ARG A 116 -9.65 6.08 11.39
C ARG A 116 -8.60 5.38 12.25
N ILE A 117 -7.46 5.03 11.67
CA ILE A 117 -6.34 4.43 12.42
C ILE A 117 -5.81 5.42 13.46
N GLY A 118 -5.55 6.67 13.07
CA GLY A 118 -5.06 7.73 13.96
C GLY A 118 -5.96 7.96 15.17
N ALA A 119 -7.29 7.98 14.99
CA ALA A 119 -8.23 8.07 16.12
C ALA A 119 -8.21 6.84 17.05
N ARG A 120 -7.76 5.67 16.57
CA ARG A 120 -7.52 4.50 17.43
C ARG A 120 -6.19 4.62 18.17
N LEU A 121 -5.13 4.99 17.46
CA LEU A 121 -3.80 5.16 18.04
C LEU A 121 -3.76 6.26 19.10
N ALA A 122 -4.45 7.39 18.87
CA ALA A 122 -4.51 8.49 19.84
C ALA A 122 -5.12 8.07 21.19
N ARG A 123 -5.86 6.95 21.26
CA ARG A 123 -6.37 6.40 22.52
C ARG A 123 -5.31 5.62 23.30
N ASP A 124 -4.35 5.05 22.60
CA ASP A 124 -3.30 4.21 23.15
C ASP A 124 -2.02 5.00 23.43
N VAL A 125 -1.77 6.06 22.65
CA VAL A 125 -0.60 6.94 22.79
C VAL A 125 -0.89 7.99 23.85
N ARG A 126 -0.70 7.63 25.12
CA ARG A 126 -0.44 8.59 26.21
C ARG A 126 1.05 8.75 26.52
N ASP A 127 1.89 7.86 25.99
CA ASP A 127 3.29 7.76 26.34
C ASP A 127 4.20 7.68 25.10
N HIS A 128 5.13 8.64 25.00
CA HIS A 128 6.11 8.70 23.91
C HIS A 128 7.21 7.64 24.06
N THR A 129 7.37 7.05 25.26
CA THR A 129 8.41 6.03 25.53
C THR A 129 8.13 4.71 24.81
N GLY A 130 6.85 4.33 24.66
CA GLY A 130 6.45 3.05 24.06
C GLY A 130 6.93 2.85 22.62
N ARG A 131 7.03 3.93 21.82
CA ARG A 131 7.54 3.85 20.44
C ARG A 131 9.05 3.58 20.41
N ALA A 132 9.81 4.22 21.28
CA ALA A 132 11.26 4.00 21.36
C ALA A 132 11.58 2.59 21.87
N THR A 133 10.81 2.06 22.81
CA THR A 133 10.91 0.67 23.29
C THR A 133 10.60 -0.31 22.17
N ALA A 134 9.48 -0.13 21.47
CA ALA A 134 9.07 -0.99 20.36
C ALA A 134 10.10 -1.09 19.24
N GLN A 135 10.82 0.00 18.94
CA GLN A 135 11.84 0.04 17.90
C GLN A 135 13.15 -0.67 18.28
N ARG A 136 13.39 -0.92 19.57
CA ARG A 136 14.63 -1.53 20.08
C ARG A 136 14.51 -3.01 20.39
N MET A 137 13.31 -3.57 20.28
CA MET A 137 12.98 -4.92 20.73
C MET A 137 12.24 -5.68 19.64
N LEU A 138 12.23 -7.01 19.75
CA LEU A 138 11.32 -7.83 18.94
C LEU A 138 9.87 -7.48 19.34
N PRO A 139 8.92 -7.49 18.39
CA PRO A 139 7.54 -7.10 18.67
C PRO A 139 6.90 -7.85 19.84
N HIS A 140 7.20 -9.14 20.00
CA HIS A 140 6.70 -9.95 21.11
C HIS A 140 7.29 -9.56 22.47
N ASP A 141 8.55 -9.13 22.51
CA ASP A 141 9.19 -8.67 23.73
C ASP A 141 8.64 -7.30 24.12
N ALA A 142 8.48 -6.40 23.15
CA ALA A 142 7.84 -5.12 23.38
C ALA A 142 6.39 -5.27 23.88
N LEU A 143 5.63 -6.27 23.40
CA LEU A 143 4.30 -6.58 23.93
C LEU A 143 4.34 -7.05 25.40
N ARG A 144 5.38 -7.77 25.81
CA ARG A 144 5.57 -8.19 27.21
C ARG A 144 5.95 -7.01 28.11
N GLU A 145 6.67 -6.03 27.57
CA GLU A 145 6.96 -4.74 28.19
C GLU A 145 5.78 -3.76 28.10
N GLU A 146 4.55 -4.28 27.97
CA GLU A 146 3.29 -3.54 27.95
C GLU A 146 3.18 -2.44 26.87
N VAL A 147 3.96 -2.54 25.78
CA VAL A 147 3.75 -1.66 24.64
C VAL A 147 2.39 -1.96 24.01
N PRO A 148 1.54 -0.95 23.76
CA PRO A 148 0.21 -1.17 23.20
C PRO A 148 0.24 -1.89 21.84
N LEU A 149 -0.58 -2.94 21.69
CA LEU A 149 -0.68 -3.73 20.47
C LEU A 149 -0.81 -2.86 19.22
N ARG A 150 -1.68 -1.85 19.23
CA ARG A 150 -1.91 -1.01 18.04
C ARG A 150 -0.68 -0.22 17.62
N LEU A 151 0.13 0.24 18.57
CA LEU A 151 1.40 0.89 18.28
C LEU A 151 2.39 -0.11 17.68
N LEU A 152 2.42 -1.35 18.19
CA LEU A 152 3.22 -2.43 17.61
C LEU A 152 2.79 -2.76 16.19
N LEU A 153 1.48 -2.76 15.88
CA LEU A 153 0.97 -2.98 14.53
C LEU A 153 1.44 -1.89 13.57
N GLU A 154 1.41 -0.63 13.98
CA GLU A 154 1.89 0.47 13.14
C GLU A 154 3.37 0.35 12.84
N ILE A 155 4.19 0.01 13.83
CA ILE A 155 5.64 -0.11 13.64
C ILE A 155 5.97 -1.36 12.82
N THR A 156 5.38 -2.50 13.21
CA THR A 156 5.70 -3.82 12.65
C THR A 156 5.17 -3.97 11.24
N VAL A 157 4.02 -3.37 10.91
CA VAL A 157 3.39 -3.49 9.59
C VAL A 157 3.54 -2.20 8.80
N GLY A 158 3.01 -1.09 9.31
CA GLY A 158 2.94 0.18 8.59
C GLY A 158 4.31 0.76 8.26
N ASP A 159 5.10 1.05 9.29
CA ASP A 159 6.43 1.64 9.16
C ASP A 159 7.39 0.67 8.46
N SER A 160 7.35 -0.62 8.83
CA SER A 160 8.17 -1.66 8.20
C SER A 160 7.92 -1.78 6.69
N LEU A 161 6.66 -1.93 6.26
CA LEU A 161 6.35 -2.05 4.83
C LEU A 161 6.64 -0.77 4.08
N ARG A 162 6.40 0.41 4.69
CA ARG A 162 6.77 1.68 4.08
C ARG A 162 8.27 1.76 3.83
N HIS A 163 9.07 1.39 4.82
CA HIS A 163 10.53 1.43 4.69
C HIS A 163 11.03 0.45 3.63
N SER A 164 10.56 -0.80 3.65
CA SER A 164 10.99 -1.85 2.73
C SER A 164 10.53 -1.61 1.29
N VAL A 165 9.26 -1.23 1.08
CA VAL A 165 8.67 -1.14 -0.25
C VAL A 165 8.83 0.26 -0.84
N HIS A 166 8.40 1.30 -0.11
CA HIS A 166 8.36 2.65 -0.64
C HIS A 166 9.74 3.32 -0.56
N ASP A 167 10.34 3.37 0.63
CA ASP A 167 11.56 4.15 0.85
C ASP A 167 12.80 3.47 0.27
N THR A 168 12.81 2.14 0.17
CA THR A 168 13.92 1.38 -0.41
C THR A 168 13.67 1.04 -1.87
N VAL A 169 12.72 0.15 -2.19
CA VAL A 169 12.53 -0.36 -3.57
C VAL A 169 12.04 0.73 -4.52
N ALA A 170 10.94 1.40 -4.17
CA ALA A 170 10.33 2.39 -5.06
C ALA A 170 11.25 3.60 -5.30
N ALA A 171 11.91 4.09 -4.25
CA ALA A 171 12.85 5.21 -4.36
C ALA A 171 14.06 4.87 -5.25
N SER A 172 14.64 3.67 -5.09
CA SER A 172 15.75 3.21 -5.93
C SER A 172 15.33 3.02 -7.39
N LEU A 173 14.17 2.40 -7.64
CA LEU A 173 13.65 2.21 -9.00
C LEU A 173 13.34 3.55 -9.69
N ARG A 174 12.72 4.50 -8.99
CA ARG A 174 12.46 5.85 -9.50
C ARG A 174 13.76 6.57 -9.85
N THR A 175 14.77 6.48 -8.99
CA THR A 175 16.10 7.05 -9.25
C THR A 175 16.73 6.43 -10.52
N ALA A 176 16.72 5.11 -10.62
CA ALA A 176 17.31 4.40 -11.76
C ALA A 176 16.61 4.72 -13.10
N LEU A 177 15.28 4.80 -13.10
CA LEU A 177 14.52 5.11 -14.32
C LEU A 177 14.62 6.58 -14.73
N ASN A 178 14.65 7.51 -13.78
CA ASN A 178 14.90 8.92 -14.07
C ASN A 178 16.28 9.12 -14.71
N ALA A 179 17.31 8.43 -14.21
CA ALA A 179 18.65 8.47 -14.80
C ALA A 179 18.65 7.93 -16.24
N ARG A 180 17.92 6.83 -16.50
CA ARG A 180 17.76 6.27 -17.85
C ARG A 180 16.92 7.12 -18.80
N ASN A 181 16.06 7.98 -18.28
CA ASN A 181 15.18 8.86 -19.05
C ASN A 181 15.77 10.26 -19.26
N GLU A 182 16.96 10.55 -18.73
CA GLU A 182 17.59 11.87 -18.76
C GLU A 182 16.67 13.00 -18.24
N GLY A 183 15.78 12.67 -17.32
CA GLY A 183 14.74 13.58 -16.83
C GLY A 183 13.65 12.88 -16.03
N PRO A 184 12.81 13.65 -15.30
CA PRO A 184 11.76 13.07 -14.48
C PRO A 184 10.80 12.24 -15.33
N PHE A 185 10.65 10.98 -14.95
CA PHE A 185 9.69 10.07 -15.54
C PHE A 185 8.29 10.55 -15.12
N GLY A 186 7.63 11.35 -15.97
CA GLY A 186 6.40 12.06 -15.63
C GLY A 186 5.12 11.20 -15.57
N LEU A 187 5.27 9.87 -15.50
CA LEU A 187 4.17 8.97 -15.19
C LEU A 187 3.88 9.04 -13.69
N LEU A 188 2.59 9.23 -13.34
CA LEU A 188 2.11 8.95 -11.99
C LEU A 188 2.25 7.45 -11.74
N TRP A 189 3.41 7.07 -11.23
CA TRP A 189 3.72 5.70 -10.91
C TRP A 189 2.92 5.29 -9.68
N THR A 190 1.81 4.61 -9.93
CA THR A 190 0.93 3.98 -8.93
C THR A 190 0.84 2.49 -9.27
N GLY A 191 0.86 1.63 -8.25
CA GLY A 191 0.95 0.17 -8.40
C GLY A 191 1.62 -0.47 -7.19
N GLN A 192 2.31 -1.60 -7.39
CA GLN A 192 3.00 -2.44 -6.38
C GLN A 192 3.98 -1.73 -5.43
N HIS A 193 4.29 -0.46 -5.65
CA HIS A 193 5.16 0.33 -4.77
C HIS A 193 4.38 1.15 -3.73
N GLU A 194 3.07 1.21 -3.91
CA GLU A 194 2.13 1.83 -2.99
C GLU A 194 1.49 0.79 -2.04
N THR A 195 1.88 -0.49 -2.13
CA THR A 195 1.35 -1.58 -1.31
C THR A 195 1.43 -1.30 0.20
N HIS A 196 2.45 -0.57 0.66
CA HIS A 196 2.65 -0.28 2.08
C HIS A 196 1.42 0.35 2.75
N TRP A 197 0.72 1.27 2.07
CA TRP A 197 -0.46 1.91 2.67
C TRP A 197 -1.69 1.02 2.55
N ILE A 198 -1.82 0.26 1.45
CA ILE A 198 -2.93 -0.71 1.25
C ILE A 198 -2.86 -1.79 2.33
N ALA A 199 -1.69 -2.42 2.48
CA ALA A 199 -1.42 -3.46 3.45
C ALA A 199 -1.68 -2.99 4.88
N ARG A 200 -1.24 -1.77 5.23
CA ARG A 200 -1.53 -1.18 6.55
C ARG A 200 -3.03 -1.20 6.86
N TYR A 201 -3.89 -0.76 5.94
CA TYR A 201 -5.33 -0.76 6.19
C TYR A 201 -5.96 -2.15 6.15
N ASP A 202 -5.53 -2.97 5.21
CA ASP A 202 -6.05 -4.33 5.05
C ASP A 202 -5.76 -5.19 6.29
N VAL A 203 -4.56 -5.08 6.89
CA VAL A 203 -4.23 -5.77 8.15
C VAL A 203 -5.18 -5.35 9.26
N TRP A 204 -5.35 -4.04 9.48
CA TRP A 204 -6.26 -3.55 10.51
C TRP A 204 -7.72 -3.97 10.27
N ARG A 205 -8.14 -4.07 9.00
CA ARG A 205 -9.46 -4.59 8.60
C ARG A 205 -9.60 -6.09 8.89
N ARG A 206 -8.64 -6.93 8.47
CA ARG A 206 -8.66 -8.40 8.65
C ARG A 206 -8.59 -8.79 10.12
N LEU A 207 -7.89 -8.01 10.96
CA LEU A 207 -7.85 -8.20 12.41
C LEU A 207 -9.10 -7.67 13.15
N GLY A 208 -10.07 -7.09 12.44
CA GLY A 208 -11.30 -6.55 13.05
C GLY A 208 -11.07 -5.29 13.90
N LEU A 209 -9.94 -4.61 13.74
CA LEU A 209 -9.52 -3.50 14.60
C LEU A 209 -10.10 -2.15 14.19
N ILE A 210 -10.57 -2.04 12.94
CA ILE A 210 -11.31 -0.89 12.41
C ILE A 210 -12.55 -1.36 11.63
N PRO A 211 -13.72 -0.72 11.82
CA PRO A 211 -14.79 -0.84 10.86
C PRO A 211 -14.41 -0.05 9.60
N VAL A 212 -14.43 -0.71 8.45
CA VAL A 212 -14.27 -0.06 7.14
C VAL A 212 -15.64 -0.04 6.47
N PRO A 213 -16.25 1.14 6.28
CA PRO A 213 -17.47 1.29 5.47
C PRO A 213 -17.33 0.61 4.12
N ALA A 214 -18.43 0.05 3.61
CA ALA A 214 -18.43 -0.76 2.39
C ALA A 214 -17.87 0.00 1.17
N ASP A 215 -18.16 1.31 1.07
CA ASP A 215 -17.64 2.18 0.01
C ASP A 215 -16.12 2.34 0.11
N LEU A 216 -15.59 2.56 1.31
CA LEU A 216 -14.14 2.66 1.52
C LEU A 216 -13.44 1.34 1.28
N GLY A 217 -14.07 0.24 1.69
CA GLY A 217 -13.59 -1.11 1.45
C GLY A 217 -13.48 -1.42 -0.03
N ALA A 218 -14.56 -1.20 -0.79
CA ALA A 218 -14.58 -1.39 -2.23
C ALA A 218 -13.51 -0.55 -2.94
N ARG A 219 -13.34 0.73 -2.55
CA ARG A 219 -12.27 1.57 -3.12
C ARG A 219 -10.88 1.04 -2.78
N LEU A 220 -10.65 0.56 -1.55
CA LEU A 220 -9.38 -0.06 -1.15
C LEU A 220 -9.11 -1.34 -1.94
N ASP A 221 -10.12 -2.16 -2.16
CA ASP A 221 -10.00 -3.43 -2.88
C ASP A 221 -9.66 -3.22 -4.37
N LEU A 222 -10.13 -2.14 -5.00
CA LEU A 222 -9.67 -1.75 -6.35
C LEU A 222 -8.16 -1.51 -6.40
N TRP A 223 -7.59 -0.82 -5.41
CA TRP A 223 -6.15 -0.59 -5.34
C TRP A 223 -5.39 -1.89 -5.01
N ALA A 224 -5.94 -2.73 -4.13
CA ALA A 224 -5.35 -4.03 -3.79
C ALA A 224 -5.33 -5.01 -4.98
N THR A 225 -6.25 -4.86 -5.93
CA THR A 225 -6.32 -5.69 -7.16
C THR A 225 -5.17 -5.41 -8.12
N LEU A 226 -4.51 -4.26 -8.00
CA LEU A 226 -3.34 -3.91 -8.83
C LEU A 226 -2.06 -4.65 -8.41
N GLU A 227 -2.13 -5.41 -7.32
CA GLU A 227 -1.01 -6.15 -6.75
C GLU A 227 -0.93 -7.56 -7.36
N PRO A 228 0.27 -8.11 -7.58
CA PRO A 228 0.41 -9.45 -8.13
C PRO A 228 -0.32 -10.49 -7.26
N VAL A 229 -1.13 -11.33 -7.90
CA VAL A 229 -1.74 -12.49 -7.25
C VAL A 229 -0.69 -13.59 -7.19
N MET A 230 -0.26 -13.95 -5.99
CA MET A 230 0.52 -15.16 -5.78
C MET A 230 -0.39 -16.38 -5.97
N SER A 231 -0.53 -16.83 -7.21
CA SER A 231 -1.09 -18.16 -7.46
C SER A 231 -0.13 -19.22 -6.91
N GLY A 232 -0.68 -20.33 -6.40
CA GLY A 232 0.07 -21.48 -5.87
C GLY A 232 1.12 -22.07 -6.84
N PRO A 233 1.85 -23.12 -6.43
CA PRO A 233 3.15 -23.48 -7.00
C PRO A 233 3.12 -23.61 -8.53
N PRO A 234 4.22 -23.25 -9.22
CA PRO A 234 4.26 -23.18 -10.67
C PRO A 234 3.88 -24.52 -11.29
N VAL A 235 2.82 -24.53 -12.11
CA VAL A 235 2.52 -25.65 -13.00
C VAL A 235 3.72 -25.78 -13.95
N PRO A 236 4.35 -26.97 -14.05
CA PRO A 236 5.50 -27.13 -14.92
C PRO A 236 5.07 -26.89 -16.37
N SER A 237 5.74 -25.93 -16.99
CA SER A 237 5.70 -25.66 -18.43
C SER A 237 6.10 -26.94 -19.17
N THR A 238 5.13 -27.71 -19.64
CA THR A 238 5.36 -28.71 -20.69
C THR A 238 5.57 -27.97 -22.00
N ARG A 239 6.85 -27.76 -22.36
CA ARG A 239 7.24 -27.57 -23.75
C ARG A 239 7.02 -28.89 -24.51
N ARG A 240 6.26 -28.83 -25.61
CA ARG A 240 6.55 -29.55 -26.85
C ARG A 240 6.16 -28.65 -28.01
#